data_AF-A0A7C5CIE9-F1
#
_entry.id   AF-A0A7C5CIE9-F1
#
_cell.length_a   1.000
_cell.length_b   1.000
_cell.length_c   1.000
_cell.angle_alpha   90.00
_cell.angle_beta   90.00
_cell.angle_gamma   90.00
#
_symmetry.space_group_name_H-M   'P 1'
#
loop_
_entity.id
_entity.type
_entity.pdbx_description
1 polymer ?
#
loop_
_entity_poly.entity_id
_entity_poly.type
_entity_poly.pdbx_seq_one_letter_code
_entity_poly.pdbx_strand_id
1 'polypeptide(L)'
;MGILGGFLMKNHYFLSQPHQPFFVLAFINAIISIFIFSLLLKGTITSEVLSANYHAYSLIFLMFTPAFFAFLFTTFPRFSANPPIEKIVYLTILVPFVVGSFFFLFGTLTFSALASIGMVITLIGHLLGINILRKLYKASTIEDKHDIFWILLSMSAGGVAHLLFVIGYFANSIWLISFAIQIAIYLYLFLVAFSVAQRMVPFFSHRMIERDELFVRNIALLLVGHIILEIIKPHLSFIADFALMYIIANEILEWELPFPNPNPLLWILHLSLFWVPVAFLFSGLTSIISIFSDINFMFLDIHILVLGFVFTVLIGFGTRVTLGHS
;
A
#
# COMPACT_ATOMS: atom_id res chain seq x y z
N MET A 1 22.34 35.98 29.59
CA MET A 1 22.27 34.58 29.09
C MET A 1 20.86 34.23 28.59
N GLY A 2 20.20 35.12 27.84
CA GLY A 2 18.75 35.03 27.56
C GLY A 2 18.32 35.30 26.12
N ILE A 3 19.24 35.26 25.14
CA ILE A 3 18.93 35.59 23.73
C ILE A 3 19.27 34.44 22.77
N LEU A 4 20.06 33.44 23.18
CA LEU A 4 20.37 32.25 22.35
C LEU A 4 19.41 31.06 22.51
N GLY A 5 18.50 31.07 23.49
CA GLY A 5 17.55 29.97 23.72
C GLY A 5 16.31 29.99 22.82
N GLY A 6 16.02 31.11 22.15
CA GLY A 6 14.78 31.30 21.39
C GLY A 6 14.80 30.76 19.96
N PHE A 7 15.97 30.41 19.41
CA PHE A 7 16.10 30.01 18.00
C PHE A 7 16.03 28.49 17.78
N LEU A 8 16.13 27.68 18.84
CA LEU A 8 16.24 26.22 18.75
C LEU A 8 14.93 25.44 18.86
N MET A 9 13.78 26.09 19.04
CA MET A 9 12.48 25.40 19.11
C MET A 9 11.38 26.11 18.32
N LYS A 10 11.65 26.47 17.05
CA LYS A 10 10.53 26.52 16.11
C LYS A 10 10.08 25.09 15.89
N ASN A 11 8.99 24.69 16.57
CA ASN A 11 8.27 23.48 16.24
C ASN A 11 7.90 23.56 14.75
N HIS A 12 8.69 22.89 13.90
CA HIS A 12 8.38 22.78 12.49
C HIS A 12 7.03 22.09 12.37
N TYR A 13 5.99 22.85 12.04
CA TYR A 13 4.61 22.36 11.92
C TYR A 13 4.55 21.13 11.01
N PHE A 14 5.37 21.11 9.95
CA PHE A 14 5.50 20.00 9.00
C PHE A 14 5.96 18.67 9.62
N LEU A 15 6.71 18.70 10.72
CA LEU A 15 7.18 17.51 11.43
C LEU A 15 6.43 17.35 12.75
N SER A 16 5.20 17.84 12.86
CA SER A 16 4.41 17.72 14.09
C SER A 16 3.63 16.42 14.11
N GLN A 17 3.11 15.99 12.95
CA GLN A 17 2.32 14.78 12.80
C GLN A 17 2.95 13.84 11.77
N PRO A 18 2.84 12.50 11.96
CA PRO A 18 3.49 11.54 11.07
C PRO A 18 2.94 11.59 9.64
N HIS A 19 1.66 11.91 9.44
CA HIS A 19 1.10 11.93 8.09
C HIS A 19 1.75 13.00 7.18
N GLN A 20 2.18 14.13 7.74
CA GLN A 20 2.70 15.26 6.97
C GLN A 20 3.98 14.91 6.17
N PRO A 21 5.10 14.52 6.82
CA PRO A 21 6.33 14.26 6.08
C PRO A 21 6.29 12.98 5.26
N PHE A 22 5.55 11.97 5.71
CA PHE A 22 5.43 10.70 4.99
C PHE A 22 4.60 10.83 3.71
N PHE A 23 3.47 11.56 3.73
CA PHE A 23 2.71 11.80 2.50
C PHE A 23 3.51 12.64 1.51
N VAL A 24 4.20 13.69 1.96
CA VAL A 24 5.05 14.49 1.06
C VAL A 24 6.13 13.65 0.41
N LEU A 25 6.83 12.81 1.18
CA LEU A 25 7.82 11.88 0.62
C LEU A 25 7.19 10.94 -0.40
N ALA A 26 6.04 10.33 -0.07
CA ALA A 26 5.35 9.40 -0.96
C ALA A 26 4.97 10.05 -2.30
N PHE A 27 4.38 11.25 -2.28
CA PHE A 27 3.95 11.94 -3.51
C PHE A 27 5.13 12.50 -4.32
N ILE A 28 6.20 12.98 -3.67
CA ILE A 28 7.43 13.36 -4.36
C ILE A 28 8.02 12.14 -5.07
N ASN A 29 8.13 11.01 -4.36
CA ASN A 29 8.59 9.76 -4.95
C ASN A 29 7.69 9.31 -6.10
N ALA A 30 6.37 9.43 -5.98
CA ALA A 30 5.43 9.09 -7.06
C ALA A 30 5.72 9.89 -8.33
N ILE A 31 5.82 11.22 -8.21
CA ILE A 31 6.02 12.14 -9.35
C ILE A 31 7.36 11.86 -10.02
N ILE A 32 8.44 11.78 -9.24
CA ILE A 32 9.79 11.52 -9.76
C ILE A 32 9.82 10.13 -10.43
N SER A 33 9.21 9.12 -9.81
CA SER A 33 9.26 7.75 -10.30
C SER A 33 8.50 7.56 -11.59
N ILE A 34 7.29 8.13 -11.72
CA ILE A 34 6.53 8.08 -12.97
C ILE A 34 7.23 8.89 -14.07
N PHE A 35 7.83 10.03 -13.73
CA PHE A 35 8.61 10.80 -14.71
C PHE A 35 9.79 10.00 -15.25
N ILE A 36 10.64 9.45 -14.38
CA ILE A 36 11.78 8.61 -14.78
C ILE A 36 11.30 7.37 -15.53
N PHE A 37 10.25 6.69 -15.05
CA PHE A 37 9.70 5.51 -15.71
C PHE A 37 9.21 5.82 -17.12
N SER A 38 8.58 6.98 -17.34
CA SER A 38 8.13 7.39 -18.68
C SER A 38 9.31 7.56 -19.67
N LEU A 39 10.44 8.10 -19.19
CA LEU A 39 11.65 8.25 -19.98
C LEU A 39 12.33 6.90 -20.26
N LEU A 40 12.32 5.99 -19.27
CA LEU A 40 12.81 4.62 -19.42
C LEU A 40 11.98 3.82 -20.41
N LEU A 41 10.65 3.89 -20.30
CA LEU A 41 9.72 3.19 -21.19
C LEU A 41 9.85 3.67 -22.63
N LYS A 42 10.11 4.97 -22.83
CA LYS A 42 10.40 5.55 -24.15
C LYS A 42 11.81 5.22 -24.66
N GLY A 43 12.71 4.72 -23.81
CA GLY A 43 14.11 4.48 -24.13
C GLY A 43 14.95 5.76 -24.28
N THR A 44 14.50 6.88 -23.70
CA THR A 44 15.23 8.17 -23.74
C THR A 44 16.41 8.20 -22.77
N ILE A 45 16.34 7.41 -21.69
CA ILE A 45 17.42 7.21 -20.73
C ILE A 45 17.61 5.70 -20.48
N THR A 46 18.79 5.32 -20.01
CA THR A 46 19.10 3.94 -19.61
C THR A 46 18.97 3.78 -18.10
N SER A 47 18.82 2.54 -17.64
CA SER A 47 18.82 2.22 -16.22
C SER A 47 19.60 0.95 -15.91
N GLU A 48 20.19 0.95 -14.72
CA GLU A 48 20.83 -0.19 -14.07
C GLU A 48 19.82 -1.21 -13.54
N VAL A 49 18.55 -0.82 -13.39
CA VAL A 49 17.44 -1.67 -12.95
C VAL A 49 16.49 -1.84 -14.13
N LEU A 50 16.04 -3.08 -14.36
CA LEU A 50 15.03 -3.34 -15.40
C LEU A 50 13.81 -2.42 -15.20
N SER A 51 13.34 -1.76 -16.27
CA SER A 51 12.31 -0.70 -16.17
C SER A 51 11.02 -1.17 -15.48
N ALA A 52 10.62 -2.43 -15.69
CA ALA A 52 9.47 -3.03 -15.00
C ALA A 52 9.72 -3.17 -13.48
N ASN A 53 10.92 -3.60 -13.08
CA ASN A 53 11.31 -3.72 -11.67
C ASN A 53 11.42 -2.34 -11.02
N TYR A 54 11.95 -1.36 -11.74
CA TYR A 54 11.97 0.03 -11.29
C TYR A 54 10.56 0.56 -11.03
N HIS A 55 9.65 0.39 -11.99
CA HIS A 55 8.25 0.80 -11.87
C HIS A 55 7.58 0.16 -10.65
N ALA A 56 7.68 -1.16 -10.52
CA ALA A 56 7.08 -1.88 -9.39
C ALA A 56 7.71 -1.45 -8.06
N TYR A 57 9.04 -1.46 -7.94
CA TYR A 57 9.73 -1.16 -6.68
C TYR A 57 9.46 0.28 -6.21
N SER A 58 9.58 1.25 -7.12
CA SER A 58 9.42 2.66 -6.79
C SER A 58 8.00 2.99 -6.32
N LEU A 59 6.97 2.42 -6.95
CA LEU A 59 5.60 2.65 -6.53
C LEU A 59 5.24 1.88 -5.25
N ILE A 60 5.53 0.58 -5.18
CA ILE A 60 5.15 -0.25 -4.03
C ILE A 60 5.88 0.19 -2.75
N PHE A 61 7.20 0.34 -2.83
CA PHE A 61 8.04 0.52 -1.64
C PHE A 61 8.47 1.96 -1.39
N LEU A 62 8.60 2.81 -2.41
CA LEU A 62 8.97 4.22 -2.19
C LEU A 62 7.78 5.18 -2.16
N MET A 63 6.64 4.82 -2.74
CA MET A 63 5.43 5.64 -2.74
C MET A 63 4.37 5.08 -1.78
N PHE A 64 3.82 3.90 -2.04
CA PHE A 64 2.68 3.39 -1.26
C PHE A 64 3.07 3.06 0.18
N THR A 65 4.23 2.45 0.40
CA THR A 65 4.67 2.09 1.76
C THR A 65 4.81 3.30 2.70
N PRO A 66 5.53 4.39 2.36
CA PRO A 66 5.53 5.57 3.20
C PRO A 66 4.13 6.22 3.29
N ALA A 67 3.29 6.17 2.26
CA ALA A 67 1.92 6.68 2.34
C ALA A 67 1.05 5.89 3.34
N PHE A 68 1.18 4.56 3.37
CA PHE A 68 0.54 3.73 4.38
C PHE A 68 1.08 4.00 5.77
N PHE A 69 2.39 4.22 5.94
CA PHE A 69 2.92 4.68 7.23
C PHE A 69 2.38 6.05 7.63
N ALA A 70 2.24 7.00 6.71
CA ALA A 70 1.64 8.31 6.95
C ALA A 70 0.26 8.16 7.61
N PHE A 71 -0.58 7.31 7.01
CA PHE A 71 -1.92 7.03 7.47
C PHE A 71 -1.90 6.23 8.79
N LEU A 72 -1.24 5.08 8.83
CA LEU A 72 -1.27 4.13 9.95
C LEU A 72 -0.59 4.69 11.20
N PHE A 73 0.49 5.46 11.09
CA PHE A 73 1.07 6.10 12.28
C PHE A 73 0.15 7.16 12.89
N THR A 74 -0.83 7.65 12.13
CA THR A 74 -1.86 8.57 12.65
C THR A 74 -3.07 7.81 13.19
N THR A 75 -3.52 6.75 12.52
CA THR A 75 -4.80 6.07 12.82
C THR A 75 -4.65 4.82 13.67
N PHE A 76 -3.58 4.03 13.48
CA PHE A 76 -3.35 2.78 14.20
C PHE A 76 -3.31 2.97 15.73
N PRO A 77 -2.62 3.99 16.29
CA PRO A 77 -2.66 4.23 17.74
C PRO A 77 -4.09 4.46 18.26
N ARG A 78 -4.92 5.18 17.48
CA ARG A 78 -6.32 5.43 17.84
C ARG A 78 -7.14 4.14 17.78
N PHE A 79 -6.96 3.35 16.73
CA PHE A 79 -7.62 2.05 16.60
C PHE A 79 -7.24 1.08 17.71
N SER A 80 -6.00 1.17 18.20
CA SER A 80 -5.48 0.30 19.24
C SER A 80 -5.58 0.88 20.65
N ALA A 81 -6.28 2.01 20.86
CA ALA A 81 -6.40 2.72 22.15
C ALA A 81 -5.04 3.06 22.81
N ASN A 82 -4.04 3.37 21.99
CA ASN A 82 -2.71 3.80 22.41
C ASN A 82 -2.55 5.33 22.28
N PRO A 83 -1.62 5.95 23.04
CA PRO A 83 -1.26 7.35 22.82
C PRO A 83 -0.64 7.56 21.43
N PRO A 84 -0.68 8.78 20.88
CA PRO A 84 -0.02 9.11 19.62
C PRO A 84 1.46 8.73 19.62
N ILE A 85 1.97 8.30 18.46
CA ILE A 85 3.39 7.93 18.31
C ILE A 85 4.26 9.18 18.47
N GLU A 86 5.25 9.10 19.34
CA GLU A 86 6.20 10.18 19.58
C GLU A 86 6.95 10.59 18.30
N LYS A 87 7.24 11.89 18.19
CA LYS A 87 7.91 12.48 17.03
C LYS A 87 9.23 11.80 16.69
N ILE A 88 10.08 11.60 17.68
CA ILE A 88 11.38 10.98 17.46
C ILE A 88 11.23 9.57 16.88
N VAL A 89 10.24 8.82 17.35
CA VAL A 89 9.99 7.44 16.93
C VAL A 89 9.59 7.36 15.46
N TYR A 90 8.60 8.13 14.99
CA TYR A 90 8.24 8.08 13.57
C TYR A 90 9.32 8.69 12.66
N LEU A 91 10.13 9.65 13.14
CA LEU A 91 11.24 10.19 12.36
C LEU A 91 12.35 9.16 12.13
N THR A 92 12.59 8.25 13.08
CA THR A 92 13.54 7.13 12.86
C THR A 92 13.12 6.20 11.73
N ILE A 93 11.83 6.18 11.38
CA ILE A 93 11.31 5.42 10.24
C ILE A 93 11.39 6.24 8.96
N LEU A 94 11.07 7.54 9.04
CA LEU A 94 11.11 8.44 7.89
C LEU A 94 12.51 8.53 7.27
N VAL A 95 13.55 8.63 8.09
CA VAL A 95 14.94 8.84 7.62
C VAL A 95 15.40 7.73 6.66
N PRO A 96 15.27 6.42 7.00
CA PRO A 96 15.54 5.35 6.05
C PRO A 96 14.77 5.47 4.73
N PHE A 97 13.48 5.85 4.74
CA PHE A 97 12.73 6.03 3.50
C PHE A 97 13.29 7.19 2.66
N VAL A 98 13.65 8.32 3.27
CA VAL A 98 14.24 9.46 2.55
C VAL A 98 15.59 9.09 1.92
N VAL A 99 16.50 8.55 2.72
CA VAL A 99 17.86 8.17 2.28
C VAL A 99 17.80 7.03 1.26
N GLY A 100 17.00 6.01 1.54
CA GLY A 100 16.81 4.86 0.67
C GLY A 100 16.17 5.23 -0.67
N SER A 101 15.19 6.14 -0.67
CA SER A 101 14.59 6.65 -1.92
C SER A 101 15.63 7.40 -2.76
N PHE A 102 16.42 8.26 -2.14
CA PHE A 102 17.47 9.00 -2.84
C PHE A 102 18.50 8.05 -3.47
N PHE A 103 19.02 7.08 -2.72
CA PHE A 103 19.98 6.11 -3.25
C PHE A 103 19.37 5.18 -4.30
N PHE A 104 18.12 4.75 -4.14
CA PHE A 104 17.47 3.93 -5.15
C PHE A 104 17.25 4.70 -6.45
N LEU A 105 16.66 5.89 -6.39
CA LEU A 105 16.36 6.71 -7.57
C LEU A 105 17.63 7.15 -8.29
N PHE A 106 18.65 7.60 -7.55
CA PHE A 106 19.92 8.01 -8.14
C PHE A 106 20.74 6.81 -8.64
N GLY A 107 20.80 5.73 -7.86
CA GLY A 107 21.50 4.50 -8.21
C GLY A 107 20.94 3.82 -9.46
N THR A 108 19.62 3.85 -9.62
CA THR A 108 18.92 3.35 -10.83
C THR A 108 19.45 3.99 -12.11
N LEU A 109 19.90 5.24 -12.06
CA LEU A 109 20.38 6.01 -13.21
C LEU A 109 21.91 6.01 -13.36
N THR A 110 22.64 5.47 -12.38
CA THR A 110 24.11 5.62 -12.31
C THR A 110 24.84 4.30 -12.17
N PHE A 111 24.65 3.55 -11.09
CA PHE A 111 25.24 2.23 -10.91
C PHE A 111 24.42 1.35 -9.95
N SER A 112 24.20 0.11 -10.35
CA SER A 112 23.34 -0.88 -9.66
C SER A 112 23.63 -1.06 -8.17
N ALA A 113 24.90 -0.98 -7.72
CA ALA A 113 25.26 -1.15 -6.31
C ALA A 113 24.61 -0.08 -5.41
N LEU A 114 24.50 1.17 -5.88
CA LEU A 114 23.84 2.23 -5.11
C LEU A 114 22.33 2.01 -5.04
N ALA A 115 21.72 1.51 -6.11
CA ALA A 115 20.32 1.12 -6.11
C ALA A 115 20.07 0.03 -5.05
N SER A 116 20.94 -0.99 -4.98
CA SER A 116 20.89 -2.05 -3.97
C SER A 116 20.97 -1.53 -2.54
N ILE A 117 21.89 -0.58 -2.28
CA ILE A 117 22.01 0.06 -0.96
C ILE A 117 20.70 0.80 -0.63
N GLY A 118 20.15 1.54 -1.58
CA GLY A 118 18.85 2.20 -1.43
C GLY A 118 17.74 1.22 -1.08
N MET A 119 17.70 0.06 -1.74
CA MET A 119 16.71 -0.98 -1.43
C MET A 119 16.83 -1.52 -0.01
N VAL A 120 18.05 -1.83 0.44
CA VAL A 120 18.31 -2.35 1.79
C VAL A 120 17.95 -1.32 2.86
N ILE A 121 18.27 -0.04 2.65
CA ILE A 121 17.92 1.03 3.61
C ILE A 121 16.40 1.17 3.73
N THR A 122 15.68 1.19 2.60
CA THR A 122 14.21 1.26 2.60
C THR A 122 13.60 0.01 3.26
N LEU A 123 14.17 -1.17 3.06
CA LEU A 123 13.74 -2.41 3.72
C LEU A 123 13.88 -2.31 5.24
N ILE A 124 15.00 -1.79 5.74
CA ILE A 124 15.19 -1.54 7.17
C ILE A 124 14.10 -0.59 7.69
N GLY A 125 13.84 0.51 6.99
CA GLY A 125 12.75 1.44 7.33
C GLY A 125 11.38 0.75 7.40
N HIS A 126 11.06 -0.08 6.41
CA HIS A 126 9.81 -0.83 6.34
C HIS A 126 9.67 -1.78 7.55
N LEU A 127 10.69 -2.59 7.85
CA LEU A 127 10.66 -3.54 8.97
C LEU A 127 10.59 -2.84 10.34
N LEU A 128 11.30 -1.73 10.51
CA LEU A 128 11.22 -0.92 11.73
C LEU A 128 9.81 -0.34 11.93
N GLY A 129 9.17 0.13 10.86
CA GLY A 129 7.81 0.63 10.92
C GLY A 129 6.79 -0.46 11.28
N ILE A 130 6.92 -1.65 10.70
CA ILE A 130 6.11 -2.83 11.06
C ILE A 130 6.30 -3.18 12.55
N ASN A 131 7.54 -3.10 13.06
CA ASN A 131 7.81 -3.37 14.46
C ASN A 131 7.13 -2.36 15.40
N ILE A 132 7.01 -1.09 15.02
CA ILE A 132 6.23 -0.11 15.79
C ILE A 132 4.74 -0.51 15.84
N LEU A 133 4.15 -0.85 14.69
CA LEU A 133 2.75 -1.31 14.65
C LEU A 133 2.54 -2.57 15.49
N ARG A 134 3.49 -3.51 15.46
CA ARG A 134 3.47 -4.72 16.30
C ARG A 134 3.51 -4.39 17.79
N LYS A 135 4.31 -3.39 18.22
CA LYS A 135 4.36 -2.94 19.62
C LYS A 135 3.02 -2.34 20.05
N LEU A 136 2.42 -1.48 19.22
CA LEU A 136 1.10 -0.89 19.47
C LEU A 136 0.00 -1.95 19.57
N TYR A 137 0.02 -2.94 18.68
CA TYR A 137 -0.92 -4.07 18.71
C TYR A 137 -0.85 -4.85 20.02
N LYS A 138 0.37 -5.16 20.48
CA LYS A 138 0.60 -5.87 21.74
C LYS A 138 0.20 -5.05 22.97
N ALA A 139 0.45 -3.74 22.94
CA ALA A 139 0.09 -2.82 24.03
C ALA A 139 -1.41 -2.45 24.04
N SER A 140 -2.16 -2.82 23.01
CA SER A 140 -3.57 -2.46 22.88
C SER A 140 -4.44 -3.06 23.99
N THR A 141 -5.27 -2.23 24.59
CA THR A 141 -6.23 -2.57 25.65
C THR A 141 -7.64 -2.88 25.13
N ILE A 142 -7.88 -2.76 23.83
CA ILE A 142 -9.18 -3.10 23.23
C ILE A 142 -9.37 -4.62 23.22
N GLU A 143 -10.61 -5.06 23.43
CA GLU A 143 -10.97 -6.48 23.36
C GLU A 143 -11.01 -6.98 21.92
N ASP A 144 -11.75 -6.29 21.03
CA ASP A 144 -11.81 -6.61 19.60
C ASP A 144 -10.59 -6.03 18.85
N LYS A 145 -9.65 -6.92 18.52
CA LYS A 145 -8.44 -6.61 17.76
C LYS A 145 -8.50 -7.03 16.29
N HIS A 146 -9.67 -7.44 15.78
CA HIS A 146 -9.81 -8.05 14.46
C HIS A 146 -9.23 -7.17 13.34
N ASP A 147 -9.66 -5.91 13.23
CA ASP A 147 -9.21 -5.03 12.14
C ASP A 147 -7.71 -4.71 12.22
N ILE A 148 -7.22 -4.42 13.43
CA ILE A 148 -5.81 -4.08 13.63
C ILE A 148 -4.90 -5.30 13.44
N PHE A 149 -5.41 -6.52 13.64
CA PHE A 149 -4.72 -7.76 13.29
C PHE A 149 -4.53 -7.85 11.77
N TRP A 150 -5.58 -7.68 10.98
CA TRP A 150 -5.49 -7.78 9.52
C TRP A 150 -4.60 -6.69 8.91
N ILE A 151 -4.68 -5.47 9.43
CA ILE A 151 -3.78 -4.37 9.03
C ILE A 151 -2.31 -4.72 9.35
N LEU A 152 -2.03 -5.25 10.55
CA LEU A 152 -0.66 -5.63 10.93
C LEU A 152 -0.16 -6.83 10.09
N LEU A 153 -1.03 -7.80 9.81
CA LEU A 153 -0.72 -8.97 8.99
C LEU A 153 -0.37 -8.55 7.56
N SER A 154 -1.18 -7.67 6.94
CA SER A 154 -0.91 -7.16 5.60
C SER A 154 0.37 -6.34 5.53
N MET A 155 0.63 -5.47 6.53
CA MET A 155 1.91 -4.76 6.62
C MET A 155 3.09 -5.72 6.77
N SER A 156 2.92 -6.81 7.54
CA SER A 156 3.95 -7.84 7.69
C SER A 156 4.19 -8.61 6.39
N ALA A 157 3.13 -8.94 5.65
CA ALA A 157 3.23 -9.49 4.29
C ALA A 157 3.99 -8.54 3.35
N GLY A 158 3.79 -7.22 3.51
CA GLY A 158 4.56 -6.19 2.81
C GLY A 158 6.05 -6.23 3.13
N GLY A 159 6.41 -6.44 4.39
CA GLY A 159 7.80 -6.64 4.80
C GLY A 159 8.43 -7.90 4.20
N VAL A 160 7.67 -9.00 4.14
CA VAL A 160 8.09 -10.25 3.49
C VAL A 160 8.28 -10.05 1.98
N ALA A 161 7.30 -9.44 1.31
CA ALA A 161 7.39 -9.11 -0.12
C ALA A 161 8.61 -8.23 -0.41
N HIS A 162 8.85 -7.22 0.42
CA HIS A 162 9.99 -6.33 0.26
C HIS A 162 11.32 -7.09 0.39
N LEU A 163 11.45 -7.96 1.40
CA LEU A 163 12.63 -8.80 1.58
C LEU A 163 12.84 -9.74 0.38
N LEU A 164 11.78 -10.42 -0.08
CA LEU A 164 11.85 -11.31 -1.24
C LEU A 164 12.23 -10.57 -2.52
N PHE A 165 11.72 -9.35 -2.72
CA PHE A 165 12.11 -8.52 -3.86
C PHE A 165 13.61 -8.23 -3.83
N VAL A 166 14.14 -7.81 -2.68
CA VAL A 166 15.56 -7.49 -2.50
C VAL A 166 16.43 -8.73 -2.73
N ILE A 167 16.06 -9.88 -2.15
CA ILE A 167 16.75 -11.15 -2.38
C ILE A 167 16.71 -11.52 -3.87
N GLY A 168 15.55 -11.39 -4.52
CA GLY A 168 15.37 -11.66 -5.94
C GLY A 168 16.23 -10.77 -6.82
N TYR A 169 16.35 -9.49 -6.46
CA TYR A 169 17.23 -8.55 -7.14
C TYR A 169 18.71 -8.97 -7.04
N PHE A 170 19.21 -9.27 -5.82
CA PHE A 170 20.59 -9.73 -5.64
C PHE A 170 20.88 -11.08 -6.31
N ALA A 171 19.89 -11.98 -6.31
CA ALA A 171 20.00 -13.29 -6.93
C ALA A 171 19.75 -13.26 -8.46
N ASN A 172 19.44 -12.10 -9.04
CA ASN A 172 18.98 -11.95 -10.43
C ASN A 172 17.83 -12.92 -10.79
N SER A 173 16.95 -13.20 -9.82
CA SER A 173 15.84 -14.14 -9.97
C SER A 173 14.54 -13.43 -10.33
N ILE A 174 14.18 -13.50 -11.61
CA ILE A 174 12.93 -12.96 -12.15
C ILE A 174 11.72 -13.60 -11.46
N TRP A 175 11.79 -14.91 -11.21
CA TRP A 175 10.73 -15.64 -10.53
C TRP A 175 10.48 -15.09 -9.12
N LEU A 176 11.56 -14.86 -8.34
CA LEU A 176 11.44 -14.38 -6.97
C LEU A 176 10.92 -12.94 -6.91
N ILE A 177 11.34 -12.09 -7.85
CA ILE A 177 10.82 -10.72 -7.99
C ILE A 177 9.34 -10.75 -8.35
N SER A 178 8.94 -11.58 -9.31
CA SER A 178 7.53 -11.70 -9.72
C SER A 178 6.65 -12.19 -8.57
N PHE A 179 7.12 -13.19 -7.82
CA PHE A 179 6.46 -13.68 -6.61
C PHE A 179 6.36 -12.61 -5.51
N ALA A 180 7.43 -11.83 -5.31
CA ALA A 180 7.42 -10.72 -4.37
C ALA A 180 6.40 -9.64 -4.75
N ILE A 181 6.28 -9.30 -6.04
CA ILE A 181 5.28 -8.35 -6.55
C ILE A 181 3.87 -8.90 -6.30
N GLN A 182 3.62 -10.18 -6.56
CA GLN A 182 2.33 -10.83 -6.28
C GLN A 182 1.92 -10.69 -4.80
N ILE A 183 2.84 -11.02 -3.86
CA ILE A 183 2.58 -10.82 -2.42
C ILE A 183 2.35 -9.33 -2.10
N ALA A 184 3.16 -8.44 -2.67
CA ALA A 184 3.06 -7.01 -2.43
C ALA A 184 1.72 -6.43 -2.88
N ILE A 185 1.22 -6.79 -4.05
CA ILE A 185 -0.05 -6.26 -4.57
C ILE A 185 -1.22 -6.81 -3.75
N TYR A 186 -1.34 -8.13 -3.60
CA TYR A 186 -2.55 -8.76 -3.09
C TYR A 186 -2.57 -8.86 -1.56
N LEU A 187 -1.53 -9.42 -0.93
CA LEU A 187 -1.50 -9.62 0.53
C LEU A 187 -1.03 -8.40 1.32
N TYR A 188 -0.42 -7.42 0.65
CA TYR A 188 -0.01 -6.18 1.27
C TYR A 188 -0.87 -4.99 0.86
N LEU A 189 -0.67 -4.39 -0.32
CA LEU A 189 -1.30 -3.12 -0.69
C LEU A 189 -2.83 -3.22 -0.72
N PHE A 190 -3.36 -4.25 -1.38
CA PHE A 190 -4.80 -4.48 -1.42
C PHE A 190 -5.34 -4.80 -0.02
N LEU A 191 -4.78 -5.80 0.66
CA LEU A 191 -5.32 -6.26 1.94
C LEU A 191 -5.25 -5.18 3.03
N VAL A 192 -4.18 -4.37 3.08
CA VAL A 192 -4.09 -3.27 4.05
C VAL A 192 -5.12 -2.18 3.74
N ALA A 193 -5.26 -1.80 2.47
CA ALA A 193 -6.23 -0.80 2.04
C ALA A 193 -7.66 -1.26 2.32
N PHE A 194 -7.97 -2.52 1.98
CA PHE A 194 -9.29 -3.12 2.17
C PHE A 194 -9.63 -3.30 3.65
N SER A 195 -8.67 -3.75 4.46
CA SER A 195 -8.85 -3.90 5.90
C SER A 195 -9.21 -2.59 6.59
N VAL A 196 -8.61 -1.48 6.14
CA VAL A 196 -8.99 -0.14 6.60
C VAL A 196 -10.34 0.29 6.02
N ALA A 197 -10.55 0.06 4.72
CA ALA A 197 -11.70 0.56 3.98
C ALA A 197 -13.03 -0.03 4.45
N GLN A 198 -13.10 -1.35 4.62
CA GLN A 198 -14.33 -2.03 5.07
C GLN A 198 -14.84 -1.52 6.43
N ARG A 199 -13.93 -1.02 7.28
CA ARG A 199 -14.29 -0.45 8.58
C ARG A 199 -14.66 1.03 8.44
N MET A 200 -13.78 1.80 7.81
CA MET A 200 -13.89 3.25 7.80
C MET A 200 -14.95 3.78 6.85
N VAL A 201 -15.11 3.18 5.67
CA VAL A 201 -16.05 3.71 4.66
C VAL A 201 -17.49 3.61 5.15
N PRO A 202 -17.97 2.49 5.72
CA PRO A 202 -19.32 2.45 6.27
C PRO A 202 -19.50 3.33 7.50
N PHE A 203 -18.52 3.36 8.41
CA PHE A 203 -18.52 4.25 9.57
C PHE A 203 -18.71 5.71 9.14
N PHE A 204 -17.95 6.14 8.13
CA PHE A 204 -18.04 7.47 7.56
C PHE A 204 -19.34 7.75 6.80
N SER A 205 -20.03 6.70 6.37
CA SER A 205 -21.32 6.75 5.68
C SER A 205 -22.51 6.63 6.64
N HIS A 206 -22.25 6.58 7.96
CA HIS A 206 -23.27 6.37 9.00
C HIS A 206 -24.09 5.09 8.79
N ARG A 207 -23.47 4.05 8.23
CA ARG A 207 -24.06 2.71 8.09
C ARG A 207 -23.50 1.80 9.18
N MET A 208 -24.40 1.19 9.95
CA MET A 208 -24.04 0.15 10.90
C MET A 208 -24.12 -1.20 10.19
N ILE A 209 -23.00 -1.91 10.13
CA ILE A 209 -22.88 -3.22 9.51
C ILE A 209 -22.48 -4.22 10.59
N GLU A 210 -23.14 -5.37 10.59
CA GLU A 210 -22.74 -6.49 11.43
C GLU A 210 -21.43 -7.08 10.89
N ARG A 211 -20.44 -7.23 11.78
CA ARG A 211 -19.12 -7.70 11.38
C ARG A 211 -19.11 -9.22 11.31
N ASP A 212 -18.89 -9.76 10.12
CA ASP A 212 -18.47 -11.14 9.96
C ASP A 212 -16.94 -11.24 10.08
N GLU A 213 -16.46 -11.86 11.16
CA GLU A 213 -15.02 -12.12 11.36
C GLU A 213 -14.42 -13.03 10.27
N LEU A 214 -15.25 -13.80 9.56
CA LEU A 214 -14.79 -14.69 8.50
C LEU A 214 -14.58 -13.97 7.17
N PHE A 215 -15.20 -12.81 6.96
CA PHE A 215 -15.21 -12.12 5.68
C PHE A 215 -13.79 -11.79 5.18
N VAL A 216 -13.01 -11.08 6.00
CA VAL A 216 -11.61 -10.72 5.69
C VAL A 216 -10.72 -11.94 5.59
N ARG A 217 -10.98 -12.95 6.42
CA ARG A 217 -10.25 -14.21 6.40
C ARG A 217 -10.45 -14.93 5.07
N ASN A 218 -11.68 -15.01 4.59
CA ASN A 218 -12.02 -15.64 3.32
C ASN A 218 -11.39 -14.88 2.15
N ILE A 219 -11.42 -13.55 2.18
CA ILE A 219 -10.69 -12.72 1.21
C ILE A 219 -9.20 -13.03 1.24
N ALA A 220 -8.56 -13.02 2.41
CA ALA A 220 -7.13 -13.32 2.53
C ALA A 220 -6.78 -14.72 2.01
N LEU A 221 -7.60 -15.74 2.30
CA LEU A 221 -7.42 -17.09 1.77
C LEU A 221 -7.56 -17.14 0.25
N LEU A 222 -8.53 -16.43 -0.33
CA LEU A 222 -8.70 -16.34 -1.78
C LEU A 222 -7.54 -15.59 -2.44
N LEU A 223 -6.99 -14.55 -1.82
CA LEU A 223 -5.79 -13.86 -2.31
C LEU A 223 -4.55 -14.77 -2.27
N VAL A 224 -4.40 -15.59 -1.22
CA VAL A 224 -3.35 -16.64 -1.19
C VAL A 224 -3.59 -17.65 -2.32
N GLY A 225 -4.84 -18.05 -2.54
CA GLY A 225 -5.24 -18.91 -3.65
C GLY A 225 -4.88 -18.32 -5.01
N HIS A 226 -5.20 -17.04 -5.24
CA HIS A 226 -4.80 -16.29 -6.44
C HIS A 226 -3.29 -16.41 -6.68
N ILE A 227 -2.48 -16.07 -5.67
CA ILE A 227 -1.02 -16.09 -5.78
C ILE A 227 -0.50 -17.49 -6.10
N ILE A 228 -0.99 -18.53 -5.41
CA ILE A 228 -0.57 -19.91 -5.64
C ILE A 228 -0.91 -20.35 -7.06
N LEU A 229 -2.13 -20.08 -7.53
CA LEU A 229 -2.57 -20.45 -8.87
C LEU A 229 -1.73 -19.74 -9.95
N GLU A 230 -1.44 -18.46 -9.77
CA GLU A 230 -0.62 -17.67 -10.70
C GLU A 230 0.83 -18.17 -10.79
N ILE A 231 1.37 -18.72 -9.69
CA ILE A 231 2.70 -19.35 -9.68
C ILE A 231 2.68 -20.71 -10.38
N ILE A 232 1.63 -21.50 -10.19
CA ILE A 232 1.49 -22.82 -10.82
C ILE A 232 1.42 -22.67 -12.34
N LYS A 233 0.57 -21.75 -12.80
CA LYS A 233 0.42 -21.43 -14.21
C LYS A 233 -0.10 -19.98 -14.32
N PRO A 234 0.59 -19.11 -15.09
CA PRO A 234 0.08 -17.77 -15.35
C PRO A 234 -1.37 -17.80 -15.84
N HIS A 235 -2.17 -16.86 -15.35
CA HIS A 235 -3.60 -16.70 -15.63
C HIS A 235 -4.53 -17.77 -15.03
N LEU A 236 -4.04 -18.75 -14.27
CA LEU A 236 -4.90 -19.78 -13.66
C LEU A 236 -5.71 -19.23 -12.46
N SER A 237 -5.36 -18.06 -11.96
CA SER A 237 -5.97 -17.38 -10.82
C SER A 237 -7.42 -16.93 -11.03
N PHE A 238 -7.96 -17.00 -12.25
CA PHE A 238 -9.30 -16.50 -12.61
C PHE A 238 -10.44 -17.02 -11.71
N ILE A 239 -10.33 -18.25 -11.19
CA ILE A 239 -11.33 -18.84 -10.28
C ILE A 239 -11.36 -18.08 -8.95
N ALA A 240 -10.16 -17.80 -8.41
CA ALA A 240 -10.03 -17.02 -7.19
C ALA A 240 -10.52 -15.57 -7.41
N ASP A 241 -10.23 -15.00 -8.58
CA ASP A 241 -10.66 -13.64 -8.92
C ASP A 241 -12.18 -13.51 -9.00
N PHE A 242 -12.87 -14.44 -9.67
CA PHE A 242 -14.33 -14.41 -9.70
C PHE A 242 -14.96 -14.64 -8.33
N ALA A 243 -14.35 -15.49 -7.48
CA ALA A 243 -14.80 -15.67 -6.12
C ALA A 243 -14.62 -14.39 -5.29
N LEU A 244 -13.47 -13.72 -5.40
CA LEU A 244 -13.20 -12.42 -4.77
C LEU A 244 -14.19 -11.35 -5.24
N MET A 245 -14.42 -11.27 -6.56
CA MET A 245 -15.38 -10.36 -7.17
C MET A 245 -16.78 -10.59 -6.58
N TYR A 246 -17.26 -11.83 -6.57
CA TYR A 246 -18.61 -12.16 -6.09
C TYR A 246 -18.80 -11.81 -4.60
N ILE A 247 -17.88 -12.27 -3.74
CA ILE A 247 -17.97 -12.07 -2.29
C ILE A 247 -17.90 -10.59 -1.94
N ILE A 248 -16.95 -9.85 -2.53
CA ILE A 248 -16.79 -8.42 -2.23
C ILE A 248 -17.92 -7.58 -2.83
N ALA A 249 -18.41 -7.92 -4.03
CA ALA A 249 -19.54 -7.22 -4.64
C ALA A 249 -20.81 -7.35 -3.78
N ASN A 250 -21.12 -8.57 -3.31
CA ASN A 250 -22.29 -8.80 -2.46
C ASN A 250 -22.18 -8.03 -1.15
N GLU A 251 -21.03 -8.09 -0.49
CA GLU A 251 -20.79 -7.35 0.75
C GLU A 251 -20.99 -5.83 0.56
N ILE A 252 -20.40 -5.25 -0.50
CA ILE A 252 -20.53 -3.81 -0.78
C ILE A 252 -21.99 -3.42 -1.06
N LEU A 253 -22.76 -4.28 -1.72
CA LEU A 253 -24.18 -4.06 -1.97
C LEU A 253 -25.00 -4.11 -0.67
N GLU A 254 -24.69 -5.05 0.23
CA GLU A 254 -25.34 -5.18 1.54
C GLU A 254 -25.05 -3.99 2.47
N TRP A 255 -23.92 -3.32 2.30
CA TRP A 255 -23.62 -2.10 3.05
C TRP A 255 -24.56 -0.93 2.72
N GLU A 256 -25.31 -1.04 1.60
CA GLU A 256 -26.27 -0.04 1.11
C GLU A 256 -25.70 1.39 1.19
N LEU A 257 -24.48 1.58 0.70
CA LEU A 257 -23.79 2.85 0.82
C LEU A 257 -24.61 3.96 0.13
N PRO A 258 -24.85 5.10 0.80
CA PRO A 258 -25.68 6.17 0.25
C PRO A 258 -24.94 6.89 -0.88
N PHE A 259 -25.15 6.42 -2.11
CA PHE A 259 -24.56 6.97 -3.32
C PHE A 259 -25.64 7.36 -4.35
N PRO A 260 -25.65 8.60 -4.87
CA PRO A 260 -24.74 9.70 -4.55
C PRO A 260 -24.94 10.26 -3.13
N ASN A 261 -23.86 10.73 -2.50
CA ASN A 261 -23.88 11.33 -1.16
C ASN A 261 -23.85 12.87 -1.21
N PRO A 262 -24.44 13.63 -0.27
CA PRO A 262 -24.25 15.08 -0.22
C PRO A 262 -22.79 15.53 -0.03
N ASN A 263 -21.92 14.70 0.58
CA ASN A 263 -20.51 15.01 0.81
C ASN A 263 -19.62 14.39 -0.29
N PRO A 264 -18.96 15.19 -1.14
CA PRO A 264 -18.08 14.70 -2.19
C PRO A 264 -16.88 13.88 -1.69
N LEU A 265 -16.42 14.09 -0.45
CA LEU A 265 -15.35 13.27 0.13
C LEU A 265 -15.77 11.81 0.33
N LEU A 266 -17.07 11.57 0.54
CA LEU A 266 -17.60 10.21 0.61
C LEU A 266 -17.68 9.54 -0.76
N TRP A 267 -17.84 10.32 -1.84
CA TRP A 267 -17.84 9.75 -3.19
C TRP A 267 -16.52 9.08 -3.52
N ILE A 268 -15.39 9.72 -3.16
CA ILE A 268 -14.05 9.15 -3.40
C ILE A 268 -13.92 7.80 -2.69
N LEU A 269 -14.47 7.66 -1.48
CA LEU A 269 -14.43 6.42 -0.71
C LEU A 269 -15.39 5.35 -1.23
N HIS A 270 -16.57 5.73 -1.72
CA HIS A 270 -17.51 4.79 -2.34
C HIS A 270 -17.02 4.31 -3.70
N LEU A 271 -16.50 5.23 -4.52
CA LEU A 271 -15.93 4.92 -5.83
C LEU A 271 -14.70 4.04 -5.72
N SER A 272 -13.83 4.26 -4.72
CA SER A 272 -12.69 3.38 -4.52
C SER A 272 -13.12 1.94 -4.22
N LEU A 273 -14.12 1.73 -3.36
CA LEU A 273 -14.66 0.40 -3.09
C LEU A 273 -15.27 -0.25 -4.32
N PHE A 274 -16.00 0.52 -5.14
CA PHE A 274 -16.59 0.02 -6.38
C PHE A 274 -15.54 -0.52 -7.37
N TRP A 275 -14.33 0.05 -7.37
CA TRP A 275 -13.24 -0.47 -8.20
C TRP A 275 -12.75 -1.87 -7.81
N VAL A 276 -13.00 -2.34 -6.58
CA VAL A 276 -12.55 -3.66 -6.13
C VAL A 276 -13.22 -4.81 -6.92
N PRO A 277 -14.56 -4.95 -6.95
CA PRO A 277 -15.19 -6.00 -7.74
C PRO A 277 -14.95 -5.81 -9.24
N VAL A 278 -14.83 -4.55 -9.73
CA VAL A 278 -14.46 -4.29 -11.13
C VAL A 278 -13.05 -4.81 -11.43
N ALA A 279 -12.07 -4.56 -10.56
CA ALA A 279 -10.71 -5.05 -10.76
C ALA A 279 -10.66 -6.59 -10.84
N PHE A 280 -11.32 -7.28 -9.90
CA PHE A 280 -11.35 -8.75 -9.91
C PHE A 280 -12.20 -9.33 -11.05
N LEU A 281 -13.27 -8.65 -11.49
CA LEU A 281 -14.00 -9.03 -12.70
C LEU A 281 -13.07 -8.98 -13.92
N PHE A 282 -12.36 -7.86 -14.10
CA PHE A 282 -11.43 -7.72 -15.22
C PHE A 282 -10.26 -8.70 -15.11
N SER A 283 -9.71 -8.92 -13.92
CA SER A 283 -8.67 -9.93 -13.66
C SER A 283 -9.10 -11.33 -14.11
N GLY A 284 -10.29 -11.77 -13.71
CA GLY A 284 -10.83 -13.06 -14.12
C GLY A 284 -11.08 -13.15 -15.63
N LEU A 285 -11.64 -12.09 -16.24
CA LEU A 285 -11.90 -12.04 -17.68
C LEU A 285 -10.61 -12.05 -18.51
N THR A 286 -9.64 -11.19 -18.17
CA THR A 286 -8.36 -11.13 -18.88
C THR A 286 -7.60 -12.44 -18.74
N SER A 287 -7.60 -13.04 -17.56
CA SER A 287 -6.94 -14.32 -17.32
C SER A 287 -7.56 -15.46 -18.14
N ILE A 288 -8.89 -15.56 -18.20
CA ILE A 288 -9.56 -16.55 -19.06
C ILE A 288 -9.23 -16.33 -20.54
N ILE A 289 -9.35 -15.09 -21.02
CA ILE A 289 -9.08 -14.78 -22.42
C ILE A 289 -7.63 -15.12 -22.77
N SER A 290 -6.66 -14.78 -21.92
CA SER A 290 -5.24 -15.11 -22.12
C SER A 290 -4.93 -16.61 -22.08
N ILE A 291 -5.76 -17.44 -21.43
CA ILE A 291 -5.61 -18.91 -21.46
C ILE A 291 -6.02 -19.47 -22.84
N PHE A 292 -7.07 -18.92 -23.44
CA PHE A 292 -7.67 -19.43 -24.68
C PHE A 292 -7.25 -18.66 -25.93
N SER A 293 -6.46 -17.61 -25.80
CA SER A 293 -6.01 -16.77 -26.91
C SER A 293 -4.61 -16.20 -26.66
N ASP A 294 -3.97 -15.71 -27.72
CA ASP A 294 -2.67 -15.02 -27.61
C ASP A 294 -2.80 -13.52 -27.25
N ILE A 295 -3.98 -13.08 -26.81
CA ILE A 295 -4.22 -11.68 -26.46
C ILE A 295 -3.54 -11.36 -25.12
N ASN A 296 -2.61 -10.42 -25.13
CA ASN A 296 -1.93 -9.95 -23.92
C ASN A 296 -2.52 -8.60 -23.47
N PHE A 297 -3.11 -8.59 -22.27
CA PHE A 297 -3.69 -7.39 -21.63
C PHE A 297 -2.67 -6.60 -20.77
N MET A 298 -1.40 -7.00 -20.82
CA MET A 298 -0.32 -6.46 -20.00
C MET A 298 -0.67 -6.55 -18.52
N PHE A 299 -0.69 -5.42 -17.80
CA PHE A 299 -0.98 -5.36 -16.37
C PHE A 299 -2.31 -4.65 -16.08
N LEU A 300 -3.28 -4.72 -17.01
CA LEU A 300 -4.55 -3.99 -16.95
C LEU A 300 -5.27 -4.19 -15.60
N ASP A 301 -5.45 -5.44 -15.21
CA ASP A 301 -6.07 -5.89 -13.97
C ASP A 301 -5.41 -5.29 -12.71
N ILE A 302 -4.08 -5.39 -12.61
CA ILE A 302 -3.30 -4.82 -11.50
C ILE A 302 -3.45 -3.30 -11.48
N HIS A 303 -3.47 -2.64 -12.64
CA HIS A 303 -3.65 -1.18 -12.70
C HIS A 303 -5.06 -0.76 -12.30
N ILE A 304 -6.10 -1.51 -12.68
CA ILE A 304 -7.48 -1.25 -12.22
C ILE A 304 -7.54 -1.39 -10.68
N LEU A 305 -6.92 -2.42 -10.11
CA LEU A 305 -6.90 -2.63 -8.67
C LEU A 305 -6.11 -1.52 -7.93
N VAL A 306 -4.88 -1.27 -8.37
CA VAL A 306 -3.96 -0.35 -7.67
C VAL A 306 -4.36 1.10 -7.90
N LEU A 307 -4.72 1.52 -9.11
CA LEU A 307 -5.12 2.90 -9.38
C LEU A 307 -6.58 3.14 -8.99
N GLY A 308 -7.49 2.24 -9.38
CA GLY A 308 -8.91 2.38 -9.13
C GLY A 308 -9.23 2.29 -7.64
N PHE A 309 -8.76 1.26 -6.95
CA PHE A 309 -9.02 1.08 -5.52
C PHE A 309 -7.93 1.67 -4.62
N VAL A 310 -6.70 1.12 -4.65
CA VAL A 310 -5.69 1.42 -3.63
C VAL A 310 -5.29 2.89 -3.61
N PHE A 311 -5.04 3.49 -4.78
CA PHE A 311 -4.65 4.90 -4.89
C PHE A 311 -5.82 5.84 -4.58
N THR A 312 -7.01 5.57 -5.11
CA THR A 312 -8.20 6.39 -4.84
C THR A 312 -8.56 6.39 -3.35
N VAL A 313 -8.51 5.24 -2.68
CA VAL A 313 -8.81 5.17 -1.23
C VAL A 313 -7.72 5.84 -0.40
N LEU A 314 -6.45 5.72 -0.82
CA LEU A 314 -5.34 6.44 -0.18
C LEU A 314 -5.52 7.95 -0.26
N ILE A 315 -5.95 8.49 -1.41
CA ILE A 315 -6.28 9.92 -1.54
C ILE A 315 -7.44 10.27 -0.61
N GLY A 316 -8.54 9.51 -0.64
CA GLY A 316 -9.72 9.78 0.19
C GLY A 316 -9.39 9.80 1.70
N PHE A 317 -8.64 8.81 2.19
CA PHE A 317 -8.20 8.77 3.57
C PHE A 317 -7.13 9.81 3.90
N GLY A 318 -6.17 10.04 3.00
CA GLY A 318 -5.13 11.06 3.15
C GLY A 318 -5.73 12.44 3.34
N THR A 319 -6.65 12.85 2.45
CA THR A 319 -7.34 14.14 2.52
C THR A 319 -8.13 14.29 3.82
N ARG A 320 -8.85 13.25 4.24
CA ARG A 320 -9.59 13.24 5.52
C ARG A 320 -8.67 13.42 6.73
N VAL A 321 -7.54 12.72 6.76
CA VAL A 321 -6.58 12.84 7.85
C VAL A 321 -5.97 14.25 7.87
N THR A 322 -5.62 14.82 6.72
CA THR A 322 -5.07 16.18 6.67
C THR A 322 -6.09 17.23 7.13
N LEU A 323 -7.36 17.13 6.70
CA LEU A 323 -8.40 18.09 7.06
C LEU A 323 -8.85 17.96 8.52
N GLY A 324 -8.86 16.74 9.08
CA GLY A 324 -9.26 16.51 10.47
C GLY A 324 -8.23 16.96 11.51
N HIS A 325 -7.05 17.41 11.07
CA HIS A 325 -5.95 17.89 11.92
C HIS A 325 -5.42 19.27 11.50
N SER A 326 -6.08 19.94 10.55
CA SER A 326 -5.82 21.34 10.16
C SER A 326 -6.71 22.28 10.95
#